data_AF-A0A554IHY6-F1
#
_entry.id   AF-A0A554IHY6-F1
#
_cell.length_a   1.000
_cell.length_b   1.000
_cell.length_c   1.000
_cell.angle_alpha   90.00
_cell.angle_beta   90.00
_cell.angle_gamma   90.00
#
_symmetry.space_group_name_H-M   'P 1'
#
loop_
_entity.id
_entity.type
_entity.pdbx_description
1 polymer ?
#
loop_
_entity_poly.entity_id
_entity_poly.type
_entity_poly.pdbx_seq_one_letter_code
_entity_poly.pdbx_strand_id
1 'polypeptide(L)'
;LRAASVEYYSEHPIAHAIVREAKGRKLRPVAARKFERIPGKGAKALMDGMEVKVGSYELLKDDGISVPVSVKERAAALAREGKTIIFVLSGRVFSGALALGDSIRPESKEAIRALKHMGVQIAMITGDSEEVGKWVAKELELDEYFARVLPGEKADKVKMLQARGQKVAMVGDGVNDAPALTQADLGIAIGAGTNVAIESAGIILVKSDPRDIPKIIRLSKMTYRKMIQNLWWAAGYNIVAIPLAAGVLASQGIFLEPAVAAIFMSASTVIVALNAMLLKIQAI
;
A
#
# COMPACT_ATOMS: atom_id res chain seq x y z
N LEU A 1 -6.13 1.24 30.43
CA LEU A 1 -6.10 0.12 31.38
C LEU A 1 -7.47 -0.46 31.67
N ARG A 2 -8.42 0.32 32.22
CA ARG A 2 -9.81 -0.14 32.48
C ARG A 2 -10.48 -0.79 31.26
N ALA A 3 -10.47 -0.10 30.13
CA ALA A 3 -11.02 -0.65 28.88
C ALA A 3 -10.40 -2.01 28.49
N ALA A 4 -9.07 -2.11 28.49
CA ALA A 4 -8.37 -3.35 28.18
C ALA A 4 -8.62 -4.49 29.18
N SER A 5 -9.01 -4.18 30.41
CA SER A 5 -9.32 -5.18 31.44
C SER A 5 -10.73 -5.75 31.28
N VAL A 6 -11.69 -4.90 30.90
CA VAL A 6 -13.03 -5.36 30.50
C VAL A 6 -12.97 -6.16 29.20
N GLU A 7 -12.28 -5.61 28.19
CA GLU A 7 -12.18 -6.19 26.85
C GLU A 7 -11.28 -7.44 26.79
N TYR A 8 -10.53 -7.76 27.84
CA TYR A 8 -9.69 -8.95 27.90
C TYR A 8 -10.46 -10.26 27.68
N TYR A 9 -11.73 -10.30 28.11
CA TYR A 9 -12.60 -11.47 28.02
C TYR A 9 -13.50 -11.46 26.76
N SER A 10 -13.37 -10.45 25.91
CA SER A 10 -14.20 -10.29 24.71
C SER A 10 -13.48 -10.80 23.47
N GLU A 11 -14.17 -11.62 22.68
CA GLU A 11 -13.67 -12.13 21.40
C GLU A 11 -13.86 -11.16 20.22
N HIS A 12 -14.33 -9.93 20.49
CA HIS A 12 -14.59 -8.97 19.42
C HIS A 12 -13.27 -8.41 18.86
N PRO A 13 -13.11 -8.20 17.54
CA PRO A 13 -11.88 -7.65 16.95
C PRO A 13 -11.40 -6.32 17.58
N ILE A 14 -12.35 -5.45 17.90
CA ILE A 14 -12.14 -4.20 18.66
C ILE A 14 -11.49 -4.47 20.04
N ALA A 15 -11.97 -5.48 20.75
CA ALA A 15 -11.46 -5.85 22.06
C ALA A 15 -9.99 -6.26 21.97
N HIS A 16 -9.68 -7.12 20.98
CA HIS A 16 -8.31 -7.52 20.68
C HIS A 16 -7.41 -6.32 20.36
N ALA A 17 -7.90 -5.33 19.60
CA ALA A 17 -7.14 -4.12 19.30
C ALA A 17 -6.81 -3.31 20.57
N ILE A 18 -7.78 -3.11 21.46
CA ILE A 18 -7.59 -2.39 22.74
C ILE A 18 -6.60 -3.13 23.64
N VAL A 19 -6.75 -4.45 23.77
CA VAL A 19 -5.87 -5.29 24.60
C VAL A 19 -4.45 -5.30 24.03
N ARG A 20 -4.30 -5.41 22.71
CA ARG A 20 -3.00 -5.37 22.02
C ARG A 20 -2.29 -4.04 22.26
N GLU A 21 -2.99 -2.92 22.11
CA GLU A 21 -2.44 -1.58 22.36
C GLU A 21 -2.02 -1.41 23.83
N ALA A 22 -2.83 -1.89 24.77
CA ALA A 22 -2.47 -1.86 26.19
C ALA A 22 -1.20 -2.66 26.49
N LYS A 23 -1.07 -3.87 25.93
CA LYS A 23 0.15 -4.70 26.04
C LYS A 23 1.36 -4.00 25.42
N GLY A 24 1.21 -3.38 24.25
CA GLY A 24 2.27 -2.61 23.59
C GLY A 24 2.78 -1.44 24.46
N ARG A 25 1.88 -0.79 25.18
CA ARG A 25 2.20 0.25 26.18
C ARG A 25 2.69 -0.31 27.53
N LYS A 26 2.93 -1.63 27.63
CA LYS A 26 3.31 -2.33 28.87
C LYS A 26 2.30 -2.16 30.02
N LEU A 27 1.05 -1.84 29.70
CA LEU A 27 -0.05 -1.81 30.68
C LEU A 27 -0.55 -3.24 30.90
N ARG A 28 -0.53 -3.71 32.15
CA ARG A 28 -1.02 -5.05 32.50
C ARG A 28 -2.51 -4.97 32.85
N PRO A 29 -3.42 -5.56 32.06
CA PRO A 29 -4.84 -5.61 32.40
C PRO A 29 -5.04 -6.20 33.80
N VAL A 30 -5.95 -5.61 34.56
CA VAL A 30 -6.30 -6.08 35.92
C VAL A 30 -7.42 -7.10 35.79
N ALA A 31 -7.48 -8.07 36.70
CA ALA A 31 -8.55 -9.06 36.71
C ALA A 31 -9.92 -8.37 36.86
N ALA A 32 -10.81 -8.57 35.89
CA ALA A 32 -12.20 -8.15 35.95
C ALA A 32 -13.09 -9.36 36.25
N ARG A 33 -14.15 -9.17 37.04
CA ARG A 33 -15.11 -10.22 37.40
C ARG A 33 -16.46 -9.94 36.75
N LYS A 34 -17.31 -10.97 36.61
CA LYS A 34 -18.68 -10.84 36.08
C LYS A 34 -18.72 -10.11 34.72
N PHE A 35 -17.87 -10.52 33.79
CA PHE A 35 -17.90 -10.00 32.43
C PHE A 35 -19.25 -10.32 31.78
N GLU A 36 -19.87 -9.32 31.16
CA GLU A 36 -21.12 -9.44 30.43
C GLU A 36 -21.03 -8.64 29.13
N ARG A 37 -21.39 -9.27 28.01
CA ARG A 37 -21.51 -8.59 26.72
C ARG A 37 -22.88 -7.94 26.63
N ILE A 38 -22.93 -6.68 26.16
CA ILE A 38 -24.14 -5.92 25.90
C ILE A 38 -24.33 -5.89 24.37
N PRO A 39 -25.20 -6.74 23.79
CA PRO A 39 -25.33 -6.87 22.34
C PRO A 39 -25.58 -5.53 21.66
N GLY A 40 -24.78 -5.23 20.64
CA GLY A 40 -24.87 -3.99 19.86
C GLY A 40 -24.42 -2.72 20.57
N LYS A 41 -24.00 -2.77 21.85
CA LYS A 41 -23.60 -1.57 22.60
C LYS A 41 -22.21 -1.66 23.21
N GLY A 42 -21.74 -2.84 23.63
CA GLY A 42 -20.41 -3.00 24.20
C GLY A 42 -20.30 -4.14 25.20
N ALA A 43 -19.55 -3.92 26.28
CA ALA A 43 -19.32 -4.88 27.35
C ALA A 43 -19.22 -4.17 28.70
N LYS A 44 -19.47 -4.92 29.79
CA LYS A 44 -19.29 -4.46 31.17
C LYS A 44 -18.62 -5.54 32.01
N ALA A 45 -17.88 -5.12 33.02
CA ALA A 45 -17.33 -6.01 34.03
C ALA A 45 -17.10 -5.26 35.35
N LEU A 46 -16.95 -6.00 36.44
CA LEU A 46 -16.62 -5.45 37.76
C LEU A 46 -15.11 -5.40 37.95
N MET A 47 -14.58 -4.21 38.26
CA MET A 47 -13.17 -3.96 38.56
C MET A 47 -13.06 -3.16 39.86
N ASP A 48 -12.25 -3.62 40.81
CA ASP A 48 -12.04 -2.94 42.11
C ASP A 48 -13.34 -2.54 42.83
N GLY A 49 -14.37 -3.39 42.72
CA GLY A 49 -15.70 -3.13 43.30
C GLY A 49 -16.57 -2.14 42.52
N MET A 50 -16.10 -1.61 41.39
CA MET A 50 -16.81 -0.67 40.53
C MET A 50 -17.18 -1.32 39.19
N GLU A 51 -18.40 -1.07 38.71
CA GLU A 51 -18.81 -1.51 37.39
C GLU A 51 -18.13 -0.64 36.32
N VAL A 52 -17.40 -1.25 35.40
CA VAL A 52 -16.78 -0.56 34.27
C VAL A 52 -17.48 -1.00 33.00
N LYS A 53 -17.94 -0.03 32.21
CA LYS A 53 -18.56 -0.28 30.89
C LYS A 53 -17.69 0.28 29.78
N VAL A 54 -17.64 -0.43 28.67
CA VAL A 54 -16.89 -0.06 27.46
C VAL A 54 -17.81 -0.26 26.28
N GLY A 55 -18.06 0.77 25.47
CA GLY A 55 -19.04 0.65 24.39
C GLY A 55 -19.25 1.87 23.53
N SER A 56 -20.24 1.78 22.66
CA SER A 56 -20.65 2.82 21.72
C SER A 56 -21.40 3.97 22.41
N TYR A 57 -21.83 4.97 21.63
CA TYR A 57 -22.58 6.10 22.14
C TYR A 57 -23.94 5.71 22.74
N GLU A 58 -24.56 4.64 22.26
CA GLU A 58 -25.82 4.09 22.76
C GLU A 58 -25.71 3.73 24.24
N LEU A 59 -24.54 3.23 24.67
CA LEU A 59 -24.28 2.88 26.06
C LEU A 59 -24.29 4.10 26.99
N LEU A 60 -23.83 5.27 26.49
CA LEU A 60 -23.93 6.53 27.23
C LEU A 60 -25.38 7.02 27.36
N LYS A 61 -26.16 6.84 26.28
CA LYS A 61 -27.56 7.26 26.22
C LYS A 61 -28.45 6.46 27.16
N ASP A 62 -28.25 5.14 27.22
CA ASP A 62 -28.97 4.24 28.12
C ASP A 62 -28.80 4.64 29.60
N ASP A 63 -27.58 5.01 29.98
CA ASP A 63 -27.25 5.36 31.37
C ASP A 63 -27.49 6.84 31.68
N GLY A 64 -27.88 7.65 30.70
CA GLY A 64 -28.09 9.09 30.84
C GLY A 64 -26.83 9.89 31.18
N ILE A 65 -25.65 9.40 30.78
CA ILE A 65 -24.36 9.98 31.16
C ILE A 65 -23.95 11.06 30.15
N SER A 66 -23.71 12.27 30.65
CA SER A 66 -23.20 13.36 29.84
C SER A 66 -21.69 13.22 29.59
N VAL A 67 -21.28 13.48 28.36
CA VAL A 67 -19.88 13.56 27.95
C VAL A 67 -19.50 15.04 27.84
N PRO A 68 -18.31 15.44 28.33
CA PRO A 68 -17.84 16.82 28.16
C PRO A 68 -17.88 17.26 26.69
N VAL A 69 -18.29 18.50 26.43
CA VAL A 69 -18.44 19.05 25.06
C VAL A 69 -17.16 18.89 24.25
N SER A 70 -16.00 19.18 24.85
CA SER A 70 -14.68 19.03 24.22
C SER A 70 -14.40 17.60 23.74
N VAL A 71 -14.81 16.59 24.51
CA VAL A 71 -14.67 15.18 24.13
C VAL A 71 -15.66 14.82 23.03
N LYS A 72 -16.90 15.32 23.09
CA LYS A 72 -17.92 15.09 22.06
C LYS A 72 -17.48 15.66 20.70
N GLU A 73 -16.95 16.87 20.69
CA GLU A 73 -16.41 17.51 19.49
C GLU A 73 -15.22 16.75 18.93
N ARG A 74 -14.27 16.34 19.80
CA ARG A 74 -13.11 15.55 19.38
C ARG A 74 -13.50 14.16 18.85
N ALA A 75 -14.44 13.49 19.50
CA ALA A 75 -14.99 12.21 19.07
C ALA A 75 -15.67 12.34 17.70
N ALA A 76 -16.48 13.39 17.49
CA ALA A 76 -17.11 13.65 16.21
C ALA A 76 -16.07 13.94 15.10
N ALA A 77 -15.02 14.70 15.41
CA ALA A 77 -13.92 14.93 14.46
C ALA A 77 -13.21 13.62 14.08
N LEU A 78 -12.85 12.79 15.05
CA LEU A 78 -12.19 11.50 14.82
C LEU A 78 -13.11 10.51 14.09
N ALA A 79 -14.42 10.55 14.32
CA ALA A 79 -15.39 9.72 13.61
C ALA A 79 -15.44 10.06 12.11
N ARG A 80 -15.31 11.34 11.74
CA ARG A 80 -15.18 11.76 10.33
C ARG A 80 -13.89 11.27 9.67
N GLU A 81 -12.86 10.98 10.47
CA GLU A 81 -11.63 10.33 10.00
C GLU A 81 -11.79 8.80 9.88
N GLY A 82 -13.01 8.26 10.04
CA GLY A 82 -13.31 6.82 9.96
C GLY A 82 -13.03 6.05 11.23
N LYS A 83 -12.74 6.74 12.34
CA LYS A 83 -12.43 6.09 13.61
C LYS A 83 -13.71 5.72 14.35
N THR A 84 -13.79 4.47 14.77
CA THR A 84 -14.78 3.98 15.73
C THR A 84 -14.45 4.53 17.12
N ILE A 85 -15.38 5.26 17.73
CA ILE A 85 -15.22 5.83 19.07
C ILE A 85 -15.86 4.92 20.11
N ILE A 86 -15.09 4.59 21.14
CA ILE A 86 -15.50 3.73 22.24
C ILE A 86 -15.37 4.50 23.54
N PHE A 87 -16.46 4.61 24.26
CA PHE A 87 -16.53 5.31 25.52
C PHE A 87 -16.28 4.33 26.68
N VAL A 88 -15.63 4.83 27.71
CA VAL A 88 -15.28 4.09 28.92
C VAL A 88 -15.96 4.78 30.09
N LEU A 89 -16.72 4.00 30.85
CA LEU A 89 -17.44 4.43 32.04
C LEU A 89 -16.94 3.67 33.25
N SER A 90 -16.88 4.35 34.40
CA SER A 90 -16.66 3.72 35.70
C SER A 90 -17.82 4.14 36.61
N GLY A 91 -18.70 3.20 36.94
CA GLY A 91 -20.03 3.46 37.49
C GLY A 91 -20.85 4.32 36.54
N ARG A 92 -21.39 5.43 37.06
CA ARG A 92 -22.13 6.44 36.29
C ARG A 92 -21.27 7.62 35.82
N VAL A 93 -19.95 7.47 35.86
CA VAL A 93 -19.02 8.56 35.54
C VAL A 93 -18.28 8.26 34.25
N PHE A 94 -18.33 9.22 33.32
CA PHE A 94 -17.50 9.21 32.12
C PHE A 94 -16.01 9.21 32.48
N SER A 95 -15.29 8.18 32.05
CA SER A 95 -13.87 7.99 32.37
C SER A 95 -12.92 8.31 31.21
N GLY A 96 -13.41 8.31 29.98
CA GLY A 96 -12.60 8.58 28.78
C GLY A 96 -13.18 7.94 27.52
N ALA A 97 -12.57 8.25 26.38
CA ALA A 97 -12.91 7.65 25.10
C ALA A 97 -11.65 7.14 24.39
N LEU A 98 -11.80 6.07 23.61
CA LEU A 98 -10.79 5.46 22.76
C LEU A 98 -11.26 5.61 21.31
N ALA A 99 -10.37 6.02 20.42
CA ALA A 99 -10.64 6.03 18.99
C ALA A 99 -9.85 4.90 18.33
N LEU A 100 -10.56 4.00 17.66
CA LEU A 100 -9.99 2.89 16.93
C LEU A 100 -10.20 3.15 15.45
N GLY A 101 -9.19 2.92 14.63
CA GLY A 101 -9.33 2.99 13.20
C GLY A 101 -8.06 2.50 12.54
N ASP A 102 -8.13 2.31 11.23
CA ASP A 102 -6.97 1.91 10.46
C ASP A 102 -6.00 3.08 10.36
N SER A 103 -4.79 2.85 10.87
CA SER A 103 -3.71 3.82 10.78
C SER A 103 -3.03 3.70 9.43
N ILE A 104 -2.78 4.84 8.81
CA ILE A 104 -1.87 4.91 7.65
C ILE A 104 -0.48 4.45 8.10
N ARG A 105 0.04 3.43 7.41
CA ARG A 105 1.36 2.86 7.68
C ARG A 105 2.46 3.91 7.39
N PRO A 106 3.49 4.06 8.26
CA PRO A 106 4.62 4.95 7.98
C PRO A 106 5.29 4.66 6.63
N GLU A 107 5.38 3.38 6.27
CA GLU A 107 5.96 2.90 5.02
C GLU A 107 5.16 3.40 3.81
N SER A 108 3.83 3.53 3.93
CA SER A 108 2.99 4.11 2.88
C SER A 108 3.33 5.58 2.65
N LYS A 109 3.54 6.36 3.72
CA LYS A 109 3.96 7.78 3.59
C LYS A 109 5.30 7.91 2.88
N GLU A 110 6.26 7.06 3.23
CA GLU A 110 7.58 7.03 2.58
C GLU A 110 7.47 6.66 1.10
N ALA A 111 6.68 5.64 0.77
CA ALA A 111 6.48 5.20 -0.60
C ALA A 111 5.82 6.29 -1.47
N ILE A 112 4.75 6.92 -0.98
CA ILE A 112 4.03 7.99 -1.68
C ILE A 112 4.95 9.18 -1.95
N ARG A 113 5.74 9.62 -0.96
CA ARG A 113 6.73 10.69 -1.15
C ARG A 113 7.76 10.33 -2.23
N ALA A 114 8.31 9.11 -2.18
CA ALA A 114 9.28 8.66 -3.18
C ALA A 114 8.68 8.61 -4.59
N LEU A 115 7.43 8.14 -4.74
CA LEU A 115 6.73 8.11 -6.02
C LEU A 115 6.47 9.51 -6.58
N LYS A 116 6.04 10.46 -5.74
CA LYS A 116 5.87 11.86 -6.11
C LYS A 116 7.18 12.49 -6.59
N HIS A 117 8.29 12.27 -5.89
CA HIS A 117 9.61 12.73 -6.34
C HIS A 117 10.04 12.15 -7.70
N MET A 118 9.47 11.01 -8.09
CA MET A 118 9.69 10.41 -9.41
C MET A 118 8.72 10.93 -10.49
N GLY A 119 7.85 11.88 -10.15
CA GLY A 119 6.84 12.47 -11.04
C GLY A 119 5.62 11.57 -11.29
N VAL A 120 5.38 10.59 -10.42
CA VAL A 120 4.22 9.69 -10.53
C VAL A 120 3.01 10.35 -9.87
N GLN A 121 1.90 10.45 -10.61
CA GLN A 121 0.60 10.85 -10.07
C GLN A 121 -0.03 9.69 -9.33
N ILE A 122 -0.66 9.98 -8.19
CA ILE A 122 -1.15 8.95 -7.28
C ILE A 122 -2.63 9.18 -6.99
N ALA A 123 -3.43 8.17 -7.33
CA ALA A 123 -4.84 8.11 -7.00
C ALA A 123 -5.13 6.98 -6.01
N MET A 124 -6.04 7.20 -5.06
CA MET A 124 -6.55 6.15 -4.17
C MET A 124 -7.97 5.75 -4.56
N ILE A 125 -8.25 4.45 -4.59
CA ILE A 125 -9.59 3.90 -4.79
C ILE A 125 -9.98 3.15 -3.52
N THR A 126 -11.02 3.61 -2.83
CA THR A 126 -11.52 2.98 -1.59
C THR A 126 -13.03 2.78 -1.61
N GLY A 127 -13.49 1.73 -0.93
CA GLY A 127 -14.91 1.50 -0.64
C GLY A 127 -15.39 2.28 0.59
N ASP A 128 -14.50 2.93 1.32
CA ASP A 128 -14.84 3.70 2.52
C ASP A 128 -15.67 4.95 2.20
N SER A 129 -16.16 5.60 3.25
CA SER A 129 -16.93 6.83 3.12
C SER A 129 -16.09 7.97 2.53
N GLU A 130 -16.77 8.95 1.95
CA GLU A 130 -16.16 10.17 1.40
C GLU A 130 -15.28 10.88 2.42
N GLU A 131 -15.69 10.92 3.70
CA GLU A 131 -14.96 11.61 4.76
C GLU A 131 -13.62 10.92 5.06
N VAL A 132 -13.63 9.58 5.10
CA VAL A 132 -12.41 8.76 5.30
C VAL A 132 -11.48 8.89 4.10
N GLY A 133 -12.01 8.73 2.89
CA GLY A 133 -11.24 8.86 1.66
C GLY A 133 -10.56 10.22 1.56
N LYS A 134 -11.30 11.29 1.85
CA LYS A 134 -10.76 12.66 1.88
C LYS A 134 -9.70 12.85 2.95
N TRP A 135 -9.89 12.29 4.15
CA TRP A 135 -8.90 12.37 5.23
C TRP A 135 -7.59 11.66 4.85
N VAL A 136 -7.67 10.42 4.36
CA VAL A 136 -6.48 9.66 3.93
C VAL A 136 -5.77 10.36 2.77
N ALA A 137 -6.53 10.83 1.78
CA ALA A 137 -5.98 11.54 0.63
C ALA A 137 -5.25 12.81 1.07
N LYS A 138 -5.80 13.57 2.03
CA LYS A 138 -5.13 14.76 2.58
C LYS A 138 -3.87 14.40 3.36
N GLU A 139 -3.93 13.38 4.21
CA GLU A 139 -2.82 12.96 5.07
C GLU A 139 -1.63 12.37 4.29
N LEU A 140 -1.90 11.76 3.13
CA LEU A 140 -0.89 11.26 2.18
C LEU A 140 -0.59 12.26 1.06
N GLU A 141 -1.28 13.40 1.03
CA GLU A 141 -1.21 14.41 -0.02
C GLU A 141 -1.46 13.85 -1.44
N LEU A 142 -2.41 12.93 -1.62
CA LEU A 142 -2.68 12.31 -2.92
C LEU A 142 -3.21 13.32 -3.96
N ASP A 143 -3.00 13.02 -5.24
CA ASP A 143 -3.44 13.88 -6.35
C ASP A 143 -4.95 13.74 -6.61
N GLU A 144 -5.48 12.52 -6.50
CA GLU A 144 -6.91 12.23 -6.69
C GLU A 144 -7.34 11.09 -5.75
N TYR A 145 -8.63 11.03 -5.41
CA TYR A 145 -9.19 9.88 -4.71
C TYR A 145 -10.61 9.59 -5.20
N PHE A 146 -10.99 8.32 -5.09
CA PHE A 146 -12.33 7.82 -5.37
C PHE A 146 -12.80 7.06 -4.13
N ALA A 147 -13.82 7.58 -3.45
CA ALA A 147 -14.43 6.94 -2.28
C ALA A 147 -15.76 6.28 -2.66
N ARG A 148 -16.26 5.40 -1.78
CA ARG A 148 -17.48 4.60 -1.96
C ARG A 148 -17.50 3.77 -3.25
N VAL A 149 -16.34 3.33 -3.72
CA VAL A 149 -16.21 2.52 -4.93
C VAL A 149 -16.47 1.06 -4.61
N LEU A 150 -17.44 0.44 -5.30
CA LEU A 150 -17.72 -0.99 -5.14
C LEU A 150 -16.60 -1.83 -5.76
N PRO A 151 -16.35 -3.07 -5.29
CA PRO A 151 -15.31 -3.94 -5.85
C PRO A 151 -15.38 -4.10 -7.38
N GLY A 152 -16.59 -4.26 -7.94
CA GLY A 152 -16.81 -4.36 -9.38
C GLY A 152 -16.53 -3.08 -10.17
N GLU A 153 -16.61 -1.91 -9.53
CA GLU A 153 -16.42 -0.61 -10.17
C GLU A 153 -14.96 -0.15 -10.14
N LYS A 154 -14.08 -0.82 -9.37
CA LYS A 154 -12.66 -0.45 -9.29
C LYS A 154 -11.97 -0.53 -10.66
N ALA A 155 -12.30 -1.53 -11.47
CA ALA A 155 -11.78 -1.67 -12.83
C ALA A 155 -12.22 -0.51 -13.74
N ASP A 156 -13.44 0.00 -13.57
CA ASP A 156 -13.93 1.15 -14.34
C ASP A 156 -13.16 2.43 -13.99
N LYS A 157 -12.76 2.60 -12.71
CA LYS A 157 -11.90 3.74 -12.31
C LYS A 157 -10.51 3.63 -12.95
N VAL A 158 -9.93 2.44 -13.00
CA VAL A 158 -8.66 2.20 -13.71
C VAL A 158 -8.81 2.53 -15.20
N LYS A 159 -9.87 2.04 -15.84
CA LYS A 159 -10.15 2.31 -17.27
C LYS A 159 -10.37 3.80 -17.54
N MET A 160 -11.03 4.51 -16.62
CA MET A 160 -11.21 5.96 -16.72
C MET A 160 -9.87 6.70 -16.68
N LEU A 161 -8.94 6.32 -15.81
CA LEU A 161 -7.60 6.92 -15.75
C LEU A 161 -6.80 6.60 -17.04
N GLN A 162 -6.89 5.37 -17.55
CA GLN A 162 -6.29 4.99 -18.82
C GLN A 162 -6.85 5.80 -20.00
N ALA A 163 -8.16 6.06 -20.02
CA ALA A 163 -8.81 6.87 -21.05
C ALA A 163 -8.34 8.33 -21.05
N ARG A 164 -7.76 8.83 -19.94
CA ARG A 164 -7.07 10.13 -19.87
C ARG A 164 -5.65 10.09 -20.48
N GLY A 165 -5.26 8.99 -21.11
CA GLY A 165 -3.94 8.79 -21.73
C GLY A 165 -2.84 8.41 -20.74
N GLN A 166 -3.19 8.12 -19.48
CA GLN A 166 -2.24 7.72 -18.46
C GLN A 166 -1.87 6.23 -18.59
N LYS A 167 -0.63 5.88 -18.26
CA LYS A 167 -0.23 4.50 -17.99
C LYS A 167 -0.45 4.21 -16.51
N VAL A 168 -1.31 3.24 -16.21
CA VAL A 168 -1.82 3.00 -14.86
C VAL A 168 -1.21 1.75 -14.25
N ALA A 169 -0.56 1.91 -13.10
CA ALA A 169 -0.21 0.79 -12.24
C ALA A 169 -1.22 0.71 -11.08
N MET A 170 -1.89 -0.44 -10.94
CA MET A 170 -2.84 -0.68 -9.85
C MET A 170 -2.18 -1.48 -8.75
N VAL A 171 -2.41 -1.09 -7.49
CA VAL A 171 -1.86 -1.74 -6.31
C VAL A 171 -3.03 -2.21 -5.44
N GLY A 172 -3.07 -3.51 -5.10
CA GLY A 172 -4.20 -4.09 -4.34
C GLY A 172 -3.86 -5.41 -3.66
N ASP A 173 -4.80 -5.97 -2.90
CA ASP A 173 -4.61 -7.24 -2.17
C ASP A 173 -4.85 -8.49 -3.03
N GLY A 174 -5.35 -8.31 -4.25
CA GLY A 174 -5.62 -9.36 -5.22
C GLY A 174 -6.81 -10.28 -4.90
N VAL A 175 -7.56 -10.03 -3.81
CA VAL A 175 -8.81 -10.75 -3.51
C VAL A 175 -10.00 -9.96 -4.03
N ASN A 176 -10.10 -8.69 -3.61
CA ASN A 176 -11.20 -7.81 -4.02
C ASN A 176 -10.82 -6.94 -5.21
N ASP A 177 -9.52 -6.85 -5.52
CA ASP A 177 -8.96 -5.94 -6.51
C ASP A 177 -8.55 -6.64 -7.81
N ALA A 178 -8.76 -7.95 -7.93
CA ALA A 178 -8.32 -8.74 -9.09
C ALA A 178 -8.77 -8.17 -10.45
N PRO A 179 -10.04 -7.78 -10.67
CA PRO A 179 -10.44 -7.17 -11.93
C PRO A 179 -9.71 -5.86 -12.23
N ALA A 180 -9.44 -5.04 -11.21
CA ALA A 180 -8.73 -3.77 -11.37
C ALA A 180 -7.23 -3.98 -11.61
N LEU A 181 -6.62 -5.00 -10.99
CA LEU A 181 -5.22 -5.39 -11.22
C LEU A 181 -4.98 -5.85 -12.66
N THR A 182 -5.89 -6.67 -13.20
CA THR A 182 -5.82 -7.16 -14.58
C THR A 182 -6.12 -6.07 -15.61
N GLN A 183 -6.99 -5.11 -15.28
CA GLN A 183 -7.32 -3.98 -16.17
C GLN A 183 -6.16 -2.96 -16.30
N ALA A 184 -5.32 -2.85 -15.27
CA ALA A 184 -4.20 -1.90 -15.27
C ALA A 184 -3.11 -2.29 -16.26
N ASP A 185 -2.30 -1.31 -16.71
CA ASP A 185 -1.11 -1.59 -17.53
C ASP A 185 -0.08 -2.39 -16.72
N LEU A 186 -0.10 -2.25 -15.38
CA LEU A 186 0.69 -3.04 -14.44
C LEU A 186 -0.09 -3.29 -13.14
N GLY A 187 -0.53 -4.53 -12.94
CA GLY A 187 -1.05 -4.98 -11.64
C GLY A 187 0.07 -5.32 -10.65
N ILE A 188 0.01 -4.76 -9.44
CA ILE A 188 0.93 -5.02 -8.34
C ILE A 188 0.14 -5.53 -7.12
N ALA A 189 0.34 -6.77 -6.74
CA ALA A 189 -0.30 -7.35 -5.56
C ALA A 189 0.54 -7.13 -4.29
N ILE A 190 -0.13 -6.74 -3.19
CA ILE A 190 0.43 -6.68 -1.84
C ILE A 190 -0.06 -7.91 -1.06
N GLY A 191 0.88 -8.74 -0.62
CA GLY A 191 0.57 -9.97 0.13
C GLY A 191 0.78 -11.21 -0.72
N ALA A 192 1.71 -12.06 -0.29
CA ALA A 192 1.87 -13.40 -0.82
C ALA A 192 0.84 -14.31 -0.14
N GLY A 193 -0.21 -14.74 -0.83
CA GLY A 193 -1.10 -15.72 -0.18
C GLY A 193 -2.35 -16.18 -0.92
N THR A 194 -2.84 -15.46 -1.91
CA THR A 194 -4.04 -15.90 -2.64
C THR A 194 -3.69 -16.23 -4.09
N ASN A 195 -4.18 -17.37 -4.57
CA ASN A 195 -3.99 -17.80 -5.97
C ASN A 195 -4.51 -16.74 -6.94
N VAL A 196 -5.58 -16.04 -6.56
CA VAL A 196 -6.17 -14.95 -7.33
C VAL A 196 -5.18 -13.79 -7.54
N ALA A 197 -4.42 -13.41 -6.51
CA ALA A 197 -3.40 -12.37 -6.62
C ALA A 197 -2.24 -12.77 -7.54
N ILE A 198 -1.88 -14.06 -7.54
CA ILE A 198 -0.80 -14.60 -8.39
C ILE A 198 -1.20 -14.58 -9.86
N GLU A 199 -2.46 -14.89 -10.17
CA GLU A 199 -2.96 -14.90 -11.55
C GLU A 199 -3.27 -13.50 -12.09
N SER A 200 -3.61 -12.54 -11.22
CA SER A 200 -4.12 -11.22 -11.62
C SER A 200 -3.06 -10.11 -11.66
N ALA A 201 -1.87 -10.32 -11.06
CA ALA A 201 -0.84 -9.29 -10.94
C ALA A 201 0.46 -9.66 -11.65
N GLY A 202 1.05 -8.70 -12.36
CA GLY A 202 2.37 -8.87 -12.99
C GLY A 202 3.53 -8.79 -11.99
N ILE A 203 3.31 -8.20 -10.81
CA ILE A 203 4.31 -8.10 -9.73
C ILE A 203 3.66 -8.40 -8.39
N ILE A 204 4.36 -9.16 -7.54
CA ILE A 204 3.91 -9.52 -6.19
C ILE A 204 4.94 -9.03 -5.16
N LEU A 205 4.48 -8.23 -4.20
CA LEU A 205 5.31 -7.76 -3.09
C LEU A 205 5.31 -8.80 -1.97
N VAL A 206 6.35 -9.62 -1.93
CA VAL A 206 6.50 -10.71 -0.95
C VAL A 206 6.47 -10.21 0.51
N LYS A 207 7.07 -9.04 0.78
CA LYS A 207 7.13 -8.44 2.12
C LYS A 207 5.92 -7.56 2.46
N SER A 208 4.99 -7.40 1.52
CA SER A 208 3.85 -6.48 1.65
C SER A 208 4.24 -5.04 2.00
N ASP A 209 5.44 -4.60 1.60
CA ASP A 209 5.99 -3.29 1.90
C ASP A 209 5.84 -2.36 0.68
N PRO A 210 5.02 -1.29 0.77
CA PRO A 210 4.77 -0.38 -0.35
C PRO A 210 6.04 0.37 -0.81
N ARG A 211 7.10 0.43 0.00
CA ARG A 211 8.37 1.05 -0.37
C ARG A 211 9.12 0.29 -1.45
N ASP A 212 8.71 -0.94 -1.75
CA ASP A 212 9.27 -1.71 -2.85
C ASP A 212 8.75 -1.23 -4.21
N ILE A 213 7.60 -0.54 -4.27
CA ILE A 213 7.04 0.00 -5.53
C ILE A 213 7.99 1.05 -6.17
N PRO A 214 8.46 2.10 -5.46
CA PRO A 214 9.48 3.00 -6.01
C PRO A 214 10.75 2.27 -6.46
N LYS A 215 11.19 1.24 -5.72
CA LYS A 215 12.38 0.45 -6.08
C LYS A 215 12.20 -0.30 -7.39
N ILE A 216 11.03 -0.89 -7.61
CA ILE A 216 10.66 -1.57 -8.85
C ILE A 216 10.70 -0.59 -10.02
N ILE A 217 10.10 0.60 -9.89
CA ILE A 217 10.11 1.61 -10.97
C ILE A 217 11.54 2.05 -11.28
N ARG A 218 12.37 2.25 -10.25
CA ARG A 218 13.79 2.59 -10.43
C ARG A 218 14.55 1.48 -11.14
N LEU A 219 14.37 0.23 -10.71
CA LEU A 219 14.99 -0.93 -11.33
C LEU A 219 14.59 -1.05 -12.80
N SER A 220 13.30 -0.90 -13.11
CA SER A 220 12.78 -0.91 -14.48
C SER A 220 13.47 0.13 -15.36
N LYS A 221 13.59 1.39 -14.90
CA LYS A 221 14.30 2.45 -15.62
C LYS A 221 15.79 2.12 -15.84
N MET A 222 16.46 1.54 -14.84
CA MET A 222 17.87 1.15 -14.95
C MET A 222 18.07 0.00 -15.94
N THR A 223 17.22 -1.02 -15.88
CA THR A 223 17.25 -2.16 -16.81
C THR A 223 16.95 -1.70 -18.23
N TYR A 224 15.96 -0.81 -18.42
CA TYR A 224 15.65 -0.25 -19.74
C TYR A 224 16.84 0.50 -20.34
N ARG A 225 17.53 1.34 -19.55
CA ARG A 225 18.74 2.02 -19.99
C ARG A 225 19.84 1.04 -20.41
N LYS A 226 20.03 -0.05 -19.65
CA LYS A 226 21.01 -1.10 -19.98
C LYS A 226 20.64 -1.85 -21.26
N MET A 227 19.37 -2.16 -21.45
CA MET A 227 18.86 -2.77 -22.68
C MET A 227 19.13 -1.89 -23.91
N ILE A 228 18.87 -0.59 -23.83
CA ILE A 228 19.17 0.36 -24.92
C ILE A 228 20.68 0.43 -25.21
N GLN A 229 21.53 0.45 -24.17
CA GLN A 229 22.99 0.40 -24.36
C GLN A 229 23.43 -0.90 -25.06
N ASN A 230 22.88 -2.04 -24.64
CA ASN A 230 23.18 -3.34 -25.25
C ASN A 230 22.71 -3.41 -26.70
N LEU A 231 21.55 -2.80 -27.01
CA LEU A 231 21.06 -2.70 -28.38
C LEU A 231 22.01 -1.87 -29.25
N TRP A 232 22.56 -0.76 -28.74
CA TRP A 232 23.59 0.00 -29.46
C TRP A 232 24.88 -0.79 -29.67
N TRP A 233 25.33 -1.58 -28.70
CA TRP A 233 26.51 -2.45 -28.87
C TRP A 233 26.28 -3.57 -29.89
N ALA A 234 25.08 -4.16 -29.90
CA ALA A 234 24.73 -5.24 -30.81
C ALA A 234 24.44 -4.74 -32.23
N ALA A 235 23.77 -3.60 -32.37
CA ALA A 235 23.43 -3.04 -33.68
C ALA A 235 24.57 -2.20 -34.27
N GLY A 236 25.35 -1.51 -33.44
CA GLY A 236 26.35 -0.53 -33.86
C GLY A 236 27.43 -1.11 -34.78
N TYR A 237 27.96 -2.29 -34.47
CA TYR A 237 28.95 -2.91 -35.35
C TYR A 237 28.32 -3.39 -36.66
N ASN A 238 27.06 -3.87 -36.65
CA ASN A 238 26.35 -4.30 -37.85
C ASN A 238 26.06 -3.12 -38.79
N ILE A 239 25.77 -1.94 -38.25
CA ILE A 239 25.60 -0.70 -39.03
C ILE A 239 26.86 -0.37 -39.84
N VAL A 240 28.05 -0.70 -39.32
CA VAL A 240 29.33 -0.47 -40.02
C VAL A 240 29.71 -1.65 -40.91
N ALA A 241 29.52 -2.89 -40.41
CA ALA A 241 29.94 -4.11 -41.07
C ALA A 241 29.13 -4.42 -42.33
N ILE A 242 27.82 -4.17 -42.34
CA ILE A 242 26.95 -4.49 -43.50
C ILE A 242 27.31 -3.63 -44.73
N PRO A 243 27.41 -2.29 -44.65
CA PRO A 243 27.84 -1.47 -45.79
C PRO A 243 29.26 -1.79 -46.27
N LEU A 244 30.18 -2.09 -45.34
CA LEU A 244 31.54 -2.52 -45.68
C LEU A 244 31.54 -3.84 -46.46
N ALA A 245 30.77 -4.84 -46.00
CA ALA A 245 30.62 -6.12 -46.69
C ALA A 245 29.90 -5.99 -48.05
N ALA A 246 28.96 -5.04 -48.18
CA ALA A 246 28.29 -4.71 -49.42
C ALA A 246 29.20 -3.96 -50.43
N GLY A 247 30.43 -3.60 -50.06
CA GLY A 247 31.42 -3.03 -50.97
C GLY A 247 31.38 -1.50 -51.09
N VAL A 248 30.75 -0.78 -50.15
CA VAL A 248 30.70 0.70 -50.17
C VAL A 248 32.10 1.34 -50.22
N LEU A 249 33.10 0.70 -49.61
CA LEU A 249 34.50 1.15 -49.58
C LEU A 249 35.44 0.28 -50.43
N ALA A 250 34.89 -0.57 -51.32
CA ALA A 250 35.67 -1.43 -52.19
C ALA A 250 36.60 -0.64 -53.14
N SER A 251 36.17 0.55 -53.58
CA SER A 251 36.99 1.44 -54.43
C SER A 251 38.23 1.99 -53.72
N GLN A 252 38.26 1.97 -52.39
CA GLN A 252 39.41 2.36 -51.56
C GLN A 252 40.25 1.13 -51.15
N GLY A 253 39.94 -0.07 -51.67
CA GLY A 253 40.63 -1.32 -51.34
C GLY A 253 40.24 -1.91 -49.98
N ILE A 254 39.22 -1.36 -49.30
CA ILE A 254 38.78 -1.83 -47.99
C ILE A 254 37.67 -2.87 -48.18
N PHE A 255 38.00 -4.13 -47.88
CA PHE A 255 37.04 -5.23 -47.85
C PHE A 255 36.96 -5.80 -46.43
N LEU A 256 35.75 -6.06 -45.97
CA LEU A 256 35.55 -6.71 -44.67
C LEU A 256 35.72 -8.21 -44.83
N GLU A 257 36.84 -8.75 -44.34
CA GLU A 257 37.03 -10.20 -44.29
C GLU A 257 36.05 -10.86 -43.30
N PRO A 258 35.48 -12.03 -43.64
CA PRO A 258 34.60 -12.77 -42.74
C PRO A 258 35.21 -13.06 -41.36
N ALA A 259 36.53 -13.29 -41.29
CA ALA A 259 37.24 -13.53 -40.03
C ALA A 259 37.20 -12.31 -39.10
N VAL A 260 37.42 -11.11 -39.65
CA VAL A 260 37.35 -9.85 -38.91
C VAL A 260 35.92 -9.59 -38.41
N ALA A 261 34.91 -9.86 -39.25
CA ALA A 261 33.51 -9.76 -38.85
C ALA A 261 33.17 -10.71 -37.68
N ALA A 262 33.69 -11.94 -37.68
CA ALA A 262 33.49 -12.90 -36.60
C ALA A 262 34.12 -12.44 -35.27
N ILE A 263 35.30 -11.80 -35.32
CA ILE A 263 35.93 -11.20 -34.13
C ILE A 263 35.06 -10.07 -33.57
N PHE A 264 34.57 -9.16 -34.42
CA PHE A 264 33.68 -8.07 -33.98
C PHE A 264 32.37 -8.59 -33.36
N MET A 265 31.79 -9.64 -33.94
CA MET A 265 30.61 -10.29 -33.40
C MET A 265 30.88 -10.85 -32.01
N SER A 266 32.00 -11.56 -31.84
CA SER A 266 32.41 -12.14 -30.56
C SER A 266 32.68 -11.06 -29.51
N ALA A 267 33.37 -9.98 -29.90
CA ALA A 267 33.64 -8.84 -29.02
C ALA A 267 32.34 -8.14 -28.58
N SER A 268 31.38 -7.96 -29.49
CA SER A 268 30.07 -7.35 -29.17
C SER A 268 29.33 -8.15 -28.10
N THR A 269 29.31 -9.49 -28.21
CA THR A 269 28.70 -10.37 -27.19
C THR A 269 29.36 -10.18 -25.81
N VAL A 270 30.69 -10.12 -25.76
CA VAL A 270 31.43 -9.90 -24.51
C VAL A 270 31.11 -8.53 -23.91
N ILE A 271 31.08 -7.48 -24.72
CA ILE A 271 30.77 -6.12 -24.26
C ILE A 271 29.33 -6.04 -23.71
N VAL A 272 28.37 -6.64 -24.41
CA VAL A 272 26.97 -6.72 -23.96
C VAL A 272 26.84 -7.46 -22.63
N ALA A 273 27.53 -8.59 -22.49
CA ALA A 273 27.54 -9.37 -21.25
C ALA A 273 28.15 -8.58 -20.09
N LEU A 274 29.31 -7.96 -20.29
CA LEU A 274 29.95 -7.11 -19.29
C LEU A 274 29.06 -5.91 -18.92
N ASN A 275 28.44 -5.25 -19.90
CA ASN A 275 27.57 -4.12 -19.63
C ASN A 275 26.33 -4.51 -18.82
N ALA A 276 25.77 -5.69 -19.08
CA ALA A 276 24.67 -6.25 -18.29
C ALA A 276 25.11 -6.54 -16.84
N MET A 277 26.29 -7.13 -16.63
CA MET A 277 26.85 -7.40 -15.29
C MET A 277 27.12 -6.12 -14.49
N LEU A 278 27.34 -4.99 -15.15
CA LEU A 278 27.49 -3.68 -14.49
C LEU A 278 26.16 -3.11 -13.96
N LEU A 279 25.01 -3.78 -14.18
CA LEU A 279 23.75 -3.43 -13.52
C LEU A 279 23.85 -3.77 -12.03
N LYS A 280 24.34 -2.80 -11.24
CA LYS A 280 24.28 -2.88 -9.78
C LYS A 280 22.96 -2.30 -9.29
N ILE A 281 22.18 -3.09 -8.57
CA ILE A 281 21.03 -2.59 -7.82
C ILE A 281 21.61 -1.73 -6.70
N GLN A 282 21.62 -0.41 -6.87
CA GLN A 282 21.93 0.49 -5.76
C GLN A 282 20.84 0.33 -4.71
N ALA A 283 21.22 -0.17 -3.54
CA ALA A 283 20.38 -0.12 -2.36
C ALA A 283 20.09 1.34 -1.99
N ILE A 284 18.90 1.57 -1.43
CA ILE A 284 18.51 2.84 -0.81
C ILE A 284 19.44 3.12 0.38
#